data_AF-A0A843V9E4-F1
#
_entry.id   AF-A0A843V9E4-F1
#
_cell.length_a   1.000
_cell.length_b   1.000
_cell.length_c   1.000
_cell.angle_alpha   90.00
_cell.angle_beta   90.00
_cell.angle_gamma   90.00
#
_symmetry.space_group_name_H-M   'P 1'
#
loop_
_entity.id
_entity.type
_entity.pdbx_description
1 polymer ?
#
loop_
_entity_poly.entity_id
_entity_poly.type
_entity_poly.pdbx_seq_one_letter_code
_entity_poly.pdbx_strand_id
1 'polypeptide(L)'
;MQQWRWWLNQLDASLAEFVSTAQTNFRKSLWEAQGKTSKTAGSQDPTAWMDYGLVWMRRDYWESLYHRWATRPWPETSQVAKCNRAAHLEKNVNTSGSVSYATHRQKLLHELEHAPTFHESFDWTPKRKGTDVYVSESARTITETYDRTMADRYV
;
A
#
# COMPACT_ATOMS: atom_id res chain seq x y z
N MET A 1 -41.63 17.35 -11.76
CA MET A 1 -41.42 15.88 -11.66
C MET A 1 -39.96 15.42 -11.86
N GLN A 2 -38.94 16.29 -11.82
CA GLN A 2 -37.53 15.90 -12.08
C GLN A 2 -36.59 15.94 -10.85
N GLN A 3 -36.91 16.72 -9.80
CA GLN A 3 -36.02 16.86 -8.62
C GLN A 3 -35.86 15.58 -7.80
N TRP A 4 -36.90 14.76 -7.65
CA TRP A 4 -36.84 13.54 -6.83
C TRP A 4 -35.95 12.45 -7.45
N ARG A 5 -35.86 12.39 -8.80
CA ARG A 5 -34.96 11.46 -9.50
C ARG A 5 -33.49 11.83 -9.33
N TRP A 6 -33.19 13.13 -9.27
CA TRP A 6 -31.84 13.61 -9.00
C TRP A 6 -31.37 13.22 -7.59
N TRP A 7 -32.23 13.40 -6.57
CA TRP A 7 -31.94 12.99 -5.20
C TRP A 7 -31.76 11.48 -5.02
N LEU A 8 -32.59 10.65 -5.66
CA LEU A 8 -32.43 9.19 -5.62
C LEU A 8 -31.12 8.73 -6.27
N ASN A 9 -30.77 9.30 -7.44
CA ASN A 9 -29.50 8.97 -8.09
C ASN A 9 -28.28 9.37 -7.23
N GLN A 10 -28.39 10.46 -6.46
CA GLN A 10 -27.33 10.90 -5.56
C GLN A 10 -27.19 10.00 -4.34
N LEU A 11 -28.32 9.52 -3.79
CA LEU A 11 -28.33 8.52 -2.71
C LEU A 11 -27.76 7.18 -3.17
N ASP A 12 -28.16 6.68 -4.34
CA ASP A 12 -27.64 5.43 -4.90
C ASP A 12 -26.14 5.50 -5.20
N ALA A 13 -25.66 6.63 -5.72
CA ALA A 13 -24.23 6.86 -5.94
C ALA A 13 -23.45 6.90 -4.62
N SER A 14 -23.98 7.58 -3.59
CA SER A 14 -23.35 7.65 -2.27
C SER A 14 -23.33 6.29 -1.54
N LEU A 15 -24.38 5.47 -1.74
CA LEU A 15 -24.45 4.12 -1.20
C LEU A 15 -23.45 3.19 -1.90
N ALA A 16 -23.35 3.29 -3.23
CA ALA A 16 -22.38 2.53 -4.01
C ALA A 16 -20.94 2.89 -3.61
N GLU A 17 -20.65 4.17 -3.40
CA GLU A 17 -19.35 4.64 -2.91
C GLU A 17 -19.08 4.10 -1.49
N PHE A 18 -20.02 4.24 -0.56
CA PHE A 18 -19.90 3.70 0.79
C PHE A 18 -19.65 2.19 0.80
N VAL A 19 -20.42 1.42 0.02
CA VAL A 19 -20.25 -0.04 -0.08
C VAL A 19 -18.89 -0.39 -0.68
N SER A 20 -18.45 0.32 -1.72
CA SER A 20 -17.13 0.12 -2.34
C SER A 20 -15.98 0.43 -1.36
N THR A 21 -16.08 1.54 -0.64
CA THR A 21 -15.13 1.93 0.41
C THR A 21 -15.13 0.92 1.55
N ALA A 22 -16.29 0.48 2.00
CA ALA A 22 -16.43 -0.53 3.04
C ALA A 22 -15.84 -1.88 2.61
N GLN A 23 -16.07 -2.32 1.37
CA GLN A 23 -15.48 -3.55 0.82
C GLN A 23 -13.95 -3.47 0.72
N THR A 24 -13.43 -2.34 0.25
CA THR A 24 -11.98 -2.11 0.12
C THR A 24 -11.31 -2.09 1.50
N ASN A 25 -11.91 -1.38 2.45
CA ASN A 25 -11.42 -1.31 3.82
C ASN A 25 -11.53 -2.65 4.54
N PHE A 26 -12.62 -3.40 4.30
CA PHE A 26 -12.81 -4.72 4.88
C PHE A 26 -11.70 -5.68 4.46
N ARG A 27 -11.30 -5.68 3.17
CA ARG A 27 -10.18 -6.49 2.70
C ARG A 27 -8.87 -6.14 3.42
N LYS A 28 -8.59 -4.86 3.62
CA LYS A 28 -7.41 -4.39 4.37
C LYS A 28 -7.48 -4.83 5.83
N SER A 29 -8.63 -4.64 6.48
CA SER A 29 -8.86 -5.07 7.86
C SER A 29 -8.68 -6.58 8.04
N LEU A 30 -9.12 -7.40 7.07
CA LEU A 30 -8.89 -8.86 7.07
C LEU A 30 -7.41 -9.23 6.90
N TRP A 31 -6.66 -8.48 6.10
CA TRP A 31 -5.22 -8.71 5.95
C TRP A 31 -4.45 -8.34 7.22
N GLU A 32 -4.77 -7.20 7.82
CA GLU A 32 -4.18 -6.77 9.10
C GLU A 32 -4.54 -7.73 10.24
N ALA A 33 -5.78 -8.21 10.24
CA ALA A 33 -6.26 -9.25 11.14
C ALA A 33 -5.39 -10.50 11.07
N GLN A 34 -5.23 -11.04 9.87
CA GLN A 34 -4.42 -12.21 9.59
C GLN A 34 -2.98 -12.02 10.11
N GLY A 35 -2.38 -10.86 9.81
CA GLY A 35 -1.02 -10.54 10.24
C GLY A 35 -0.87 -10.41 11.76
N LYS A 36 -1.85 -9.83 12.45
CA LYS A 36 -1.85 -9.76 13.93
C LYS A 36 -1.99 -11.14 14.53
N THR A 37 -2.97 -11.92 14.09
CA THR A 37 -3.22 -13.26 14.59
C THR A 37 -2.03 -14.18 14.37
N SER A 38 -1.41 -14.15 13.18
CA SER A 38 -0.21 -14.93 12.89
C SER A 38 0.94 -14.61 13.85
N LYS A 39 1.13 -13.33 14.20
CA LYS A 39 2.15 -12.92 15.18
C LYS A 39 1.81 -13.41 16.57
N THR A 40 0.54 -13.30 16.99
CA THR A 40 0.09 -13.75 18.32
C THR A 40 0.17 -15.26 18.47
N ALA A 41 -0.18 -16.01 17.43
CA ALA A 41 -0.08 -17.47 17.39
C ALA A 41 1.36 -17.99 17.22
N GLY A 42 2.31 -17.12 16.86
CA GLY A 42 3.69 -17.51 16.56
C GLY A 42 3.83 -18.40 15.32
N SER A 43 2.81 -18.47 14.46
CA SER A 43 2.74 -19.36 13.31
C SER A 43 2.20 -18.67 12.06
N GLN A 44 2.78 -18.98 10.91
CA GLN A 44 2.26 -18.57 9.60
C GLN A 44 1.21 -19.57 9.06
N ASP A 45 1.03 -20.71 9.73
CA ASP A 45 0.02 -21.69 9.38
C ASP A 45 -1.36 -21.22 9.87
N PRO A 46 -2.33 -21.01 8.95
CA PRO A 46 -3.70 -20.67 9.32
C PRO A 46 -4.33 -21.64 10.31
N THR A 47 -3.93 -22.92 10.33
CA THR A 47 -4.49 -23.92 11.25
C THR A 47 -4.27 -23.57 12.73
N ALA A 48 -3.21 -22.80 13.04
CA ALA A 48 -2.86 -22.36 14.39
C ALA A 48 -3.62 -21.10 14.84
N TRP A 49 -4.51 -20.53 14.02
CA TRP A 49 -5.13 -19.22 14.25
C TRP A 49 -6.54 -19.27 14.85
N MET A 50 -7.10 -20.47 15.05
CA MET A 50 -8.49 -20.67 15.44
C MET A 50 -8.83 -19.94 16.75
N ASP A 51 -7.97 -20.05 17.76
CA ASP A 51 -8.18 -19.45 19.08
C ASP A 51 -7.80 -17.97 19.19
N TYR A 52 -7.24 -17.41 18.11
CA TYR A 52 -6.71 -16.04 18.06
C TYR A 52 -7.61 -15.11 17.22
N GLY A 53 -8.90 -15.40 17.21
CA GLY A 53 -9.92 -14.58 16.56
C GLY A 53 -9.99 -13.16 17.11
N LEU A 54 -10.47 -12.24 16.28
CA LEU A 54 -10.54 -10.82 16.63
C LEU A 54 -11.83 -10.47 17.36
N VAL A 55 -11.71 -9.64 18.41
CA VAL A 55 -12.82 -9.18 19.26
C VAL A 55 -13.99 -8.56 18.48
N TRP A 56 -13.70 -7.86 17.37
CA TRP A 56 -14.71 -7.18 16.57
C TRP A 56 -15.41 -8.09 15.55
N MET A 57 -14.93 -9.31 15.34
CA MET A 57 -15.49 -10.27 14.40
C MET A 57 -16.20 -11.39 15.14
N ARG A 58 -17.40 -11.76 14.68
CA ARG A 58 -18.07 -12.93 15.25
C ARG A 58 -17.26 -14.20 14.98
N ARG A 59 -17.28 -15.10 15.96
CA ARG A 59 -16.51 -16.35 15.95
C ARG A 59 -16.81 -17.23 14.74
N ASP A 60 -18.08 -17.35 14.36
CA ASP A 60 -18.52 -18.15 13.20
C ASP A 60 -17.98 -17.63 11.87
N TYR A 61 -17.91 -16.29 11.71
CA TYR A 61 -17.26 -15.68 10.55
C TYR A 61 -15.76 -15.87 10.56
N TRP A 62 -15.11 -15.79 11.73
CA TRP A 62 -13.68 -16.07 11.87
C TRP A 62 -13.34 -17.52 11.52
N GLU A 63 -14.09 -18.49 12.04
CA GLU A 63 -13.93 -19.91 11.74
C GLU A 63 -14.13 -20.19 10.24
N SER A 64 -15.10 -19.55 9.60
CA SER A 64 -15.31 -19.67 8.15
C SER A 64 -14.13 -19.13 7.33
N LEU A 65 -13.56 -18.00 7.74
CA LEU A 65 -12.38 -17.41 7.10
C LEU A 65 -11.14 -18.28 7.30
N TYR A 66 -10.96 -18.80 8.51
CA TYR A 66 -9.93 -19.77 8.87
C TYR A 66 -9.93 -20.97 7.92
N HIS A 67 -11.09 -21.63 7.74
CA HIS A 67 -11.20 -22.79 6.86
C HIS A 67 -10.84 -22.45 5.42
N ARG A 68 -11.25 -21.27 4.96
CA ARG A 68 -10.92 -20.77 3.62
C ARG A 68 -9.44 -20.50 3.45
N TRP A 69 -8.78 -19.91 4.44
CA TRP A 69 -7.33 -19.64 4.42
C TRP A 69 -6.49 -20.91 4.53
N ALA A 70 -6.97 -21.91 5.28
CA ALA A 70 -6.33 -23.22 5.39
C ALA A 70 -6.49 -24.08 4.13
N THR A 71 -7.38 -23.71 3.19
CA THR A 71 -7.54 -24.45 1.94
C THR A 71 -6.32 -24.20 1.03
N ARG A 72 -5.67 -25.28 0.56
CA ARG A 72 -4.49 -25.27 -0.35
C ARG A 72 -4.42 -24.17 -1.43
N PRO A 73 -5.48 -23.85 -2.20
CA PRO A 73 -5.39 -22.82 -3.24
C PRO A 73 -5.07 -21.43 -2.69
N TRP A 74 -5.36 -21.13 -1.42
CA TRP A 74 -5.08 -19.81 -0.85
C TRP A 74 -3.57 -19.57 -0.64
N PRO A 75 -2.82 -20.43 0.08
CA PRO A 75 -1.37 -20.28 0.22
C PRO A 75 -0.65 -20.25 -1.13
N GLU A 76 -1.07 -21.10 -2.08
CA GLU A 76 -0.49 -21.17 -3.42
C GLU A 76 -0.71 -19.87 -4.19
N THR A 77 -1.94 -19.34 -4.22
CA THR A 77 -2.26 -18.07 -4.89
C THR A 77 -1.51 -16.90 -4.24
N SER A 78 -1.43 -16.88 -2.91
CA SER A 78 -0.69 -15.85 -2.17
C SER A 78 0.80 -15.89 -2.49
N GLN A 79 1.38 -17.09 -2.55
CA GLN A 79 2.78 -17.29 -2.89
C GLN A 79 3.08 -16.92 -4.35
N VAL A 80 2.22 -17.32 -5.30
CA VAL A 80 2.34 -16.90 -6.70
C VAL A 80 2.26 -15.38 -6.82
N ALA A 81 1.31 -14.73 -6.15
CA ALA A 81 1.22 -13.27 -6.15
C ALA A 81 2.46 -12.60 -5.54
N LYS A 82 3.05 -13.21 -4.49
CA LYS A 82 4.30 -12.75 -3.89
C LYS A 82 5.48 -12.92 -4.86
N CYS A 83 5.61 -14.07 -5.52
CA CYS A 83 6.62 -14.32 -6.54
C CYS A 83 6.47 -13.37 -7.72
N ASN A 84 5.26 -13.15 -8.21
CA ASN A 84 4.98 -12.19 -9.29
C ASN A 84 5.39 -10.77 -8.87
N ARG A 85 5.07 -10.34 -7.63
CA ARG A 85 5.55 -9.05 -7.11
C ARG A 85 7.07 -8.97 -7.03
N ALA A 86 7.74 -10.04 -6.63
CA ALA A 86 9.20 -10.10 -6.53
C ALA A 86 9.89 -10.18 -7.91
N ALA A 87 9.27 -10.83 -8.89
CA ALA A 87 9.78 -10.95 -10.25
C ALA A 87 9.77 -9.62 -11.01
N HIS A 88 8.82 -8.73 -10.68
CA HIS A 88 8.80 -7.36 -11.19
C HIS A 88 9.68 -6.43 -10.33
N LEU A 89 11.00 -6.62 -10.38
CA LEU A 89 12.00 -5.77 -9.71
C LEU A 89 11.95 -4.30 -10.16
N GLU A 90 11.36 -4.03 -11.32
CA GLU A 90 11.23 -2.69 -11.93
C GLU A 90 10.08 -1.84 -11.36
N LYS A 91 9.17 -2.40 -10.54
CA LYS A 91 8.09 -1.58 -9.96
C LYS A 91 8.67 -0.55 -9.01
N ASN A 92 8.43 0.75 -9.28
CA ASN A 92 8.67 1.95 -8.46
C ASN A 92 9.01 1.68 -6.98
N VAL A 93 10.20 1.14 -6.72
CA VAL A 93 10.66 0.89 -5.37
C VAL A 93 11.14 2.23 -4.89
N ASN A 94 10.38 2.89 -4.02
CA ASN A 94 10.93 4.04 -3.32
C ASN A 94 11.70 3.49 -2.12
N THR A 95 12.96 3.89 -1.96
CA THR A 95 13.82 3.56 -0.79
C THR A 95 13.19 3.96 0.54
N SER A 96 12.21 4.85 0.44
CA SER A 96 11.59 5.63 1.47
C SER A 96 10.32 5.02 2.08
N GLY A 97 9.74 3.99 1.43
CA GLY A 97 8.54 3.32 1.93
C GLY A 97 7.38 4.29 2.24
N SER A 98 6.70 4.09 3.38
CA SER A 98 5.56 4.91 3.86
C SER A 98 5.98 6.09 4.75
N VAL A 99 7.23 6.56 4.65
CA VAL A 99 7.71 7.70 5.46
C VAL A 99 7.09 9.01 4.94
N SER A 100 6.68 9.88 5.86
CA SER A 100 6.05 11.16 5.51
C SER A 100 7.03 12.09 4.80
N TYR A 101 6.52 12.95 3.90
CA TYR A 101 7.33 14.00 3.26
C TYR A 101 8.03 14.92 4.27
N ALA A 102 7.37 15.26 5.38
CA ALA A 102 7.98 16.06 6.44
C ALA A 102 9.21 15.39 7.04
N THR A 103 9.14 14.08 7.28
CA THR A 103 10.27 13.28 7.77
C THR A 103 11.39 13.20 6.73
N HIS A 104 11.07 13.10 5.44
CA HIS A 104 12.06 13.17 4.36
C HIS A 104 12.80 14.51 4.34
N ARG A 105 12.04 15.60 4.37
CA ARG A 105 12.59 16.95 4.35
C ARG A 105 13.51 17.22 5.55
N GLN A 106 13.18 16.72 6.74
CA GLN A 106 14.05 16.86 7.92
C GLN A 106 15.37 16.10 7.77
N LYS A 107 15.34 14.88 7.22
CA LYS A 107 16.57 14.10 6.96
C LYS A 107 17.44 14.80 5.93
N LEU A 108 16.82 15.27 4.86
CA LEU A 108 17.53 15.95 3.78
C LEU A 108 18.10 17.31 4.22
N LEU A 109 17.39 18.04 5.10
CA LEU A 109 17.90 19.26 5.74
C LEU A 109 19.20 18.99 6.53
N HIS A 110 19.28 17.86 7.22
CA HIS A 110 20.49 17.47 7.95
C HIS A 110 21.63 17.07 7.00
N GLU A 111 21.34 16.55 5.81
CA GLU A 111 22.36 16.15 4.83
C GLU A 111 22.86 17.33 3.98
N LEU A 112 21.98 18.28 3.63
CA LEU A 112 22.29 19.39 2.74
C LEU A 112 22.70 20.68 3.48
N GLU A 113 22.48 20.76 4.80
CA GLU A 113 22.69 21.96 5.62
C GLU A 113 21.91 23.21 5.15
N HIS A 114 20.95 23.04 4.25
CA HIS A 114 20.02 24.07 3.80
C HIS A 114 18.61 23.53 3.67
N ALA A 115 17.63 24.43 3.61
CA ALA A 115 16.23 24.05 3.39
C ALA A 115 16.11 23.33 2.03
N PRO A 116 15.69 22.04 2.01
CA PRO A 116 15.60 21.32 0.75
C PRO A 116 14.44 21.84 -0.09
N THR A 117 14.68 21.98 -1.38
CA THR A 117 13.66 22.21 -2.39
C THR A 117 12.81 20.95 -2.59
N PHE A 118 11.65 21.13 -3.22
CA PHE A 118 10.81 19.99 -3.58
C PHE A 118 11.51 19.05 -4.56
N HIS A 119 12.27 19.60 -5.50
CA HIS A 119 13.03 18.84 -6.50
C HIS A 119 14.13 17.98 -5.85
N GLU A 120 14.96 18.55 -4.98
CA GLU A 120 15.99 17.79 -4.26
C GLU A 120 15.39 16.68 -3.39
N SER A 121 14.23 16.94 -2.78
CA SER A 121 13.49 15.92 -2.03
C SER A 121 13.01 14.78 -2.94
N PHE A 122 12.56 15.12 -4.15
CA PHE A 122 12.08 14.16 -5.14
C PHE A 122 13.21 13.31 -5.72
N ASP A 123 14.36 13.92 -6.07
CA ASP A 123 15.55 13.23 -6.60
C ASP A 123 16.24 12.34 -5.57
N TRP A 124 16.26 12.74 -4.29
CA TRP A 124 16.86 11.95 -3.21
C TRP A 124 16.06 10.69 -2.86
N THR A 125 14.73 10.77 -2.92
CA THR A 125 13.79 9.69 -2.52
C THR A 125 13.98 8.34 -3.24
N PRO A 126 14.25 8.28 -4.56
CA PRO A 126 14.50 7.06 -5.31
C PRO A 126 15.97 6.59 -5.29
N LYS A 127 16.87 7.27 -4.58
CA LYS A 127 18.28 6.89 -4.46
C LYS A 127 18.52 5.99 -3.26
N ARG A 128 19.50 5.10 -3.37
CA ARG A 128 19.94 4.25 -2.25
C ARG A 128 20.60 5.12 -1.18
N LYS A 129 20.30 4.83 0.08
CA LYS A 129 20.74 5.67 1.21
C LYS A 129 22.27 5.85 1.21
N GLY A 130 22.73 7.11 1.22
CA GLY A 130 24.15 7.45 1.27
C GLY A 130 24.91 7.23 -0.04
N THR A 131 24.21 7.02 -1.16
CA THR A 131 24.81 6.85 -2.48
C THR A 131 24.00 7.64 -3.51
N ASP A 132 24.65 8.07 -4.59
CA ASP A 132 23.97 8.70 -5.73
C ASP A 132 23.40 7.69 -6.74
N VAL A 133 23.15 6.45 -6.30
CA VAL A 133 22.71 5.35 -7.17
C VAL A 133 21.21 5.12 -7.01
N TYR A 134 20.48 5.16 -8.13
CA TYR A 134 19.05 4.82 -8.15
C TYR A 134 18.80 3.38 -7.69
N VAL A 135 17.70 3.20 -6.96
CA VAL A 135 17.24 1.87 -6.50
C VAL A 135 16.83 0.95 -7.65
N SER A 136 16.32 1.52 -8.76
CA SER A 136 15.96 0.80 -9.97
C SER A 136 16.05 1.69 -11.21
N GLU A 137 16.11 1.07 -12.38
CA GLU A 137 16.12 1.74 -13.67
C GLU A 137 14.85 2.57 -13.91
N SER A 138 13.70 2.07 -13.47
CA SER A 138 12.43 2.80 -13.56
C SER A 138 12.41 4.04 -12.67
N ALA A 139 13.04 3.98 -11.48
CA ALA A 139 13.14 5.13 -10.59
C ALA A 139 14.03 6.23 -11.20
N ARG A 140 15.11 5.83 -11.88
CA ARG A 140 15.93 6.74 -12.70
C ARG A 140 15.09 7.37 -13.82
N THR A 141 14.43 6.54 -14.62
CA THR A 141 13.62 6.98 -15.77
C THR A 141 12.54 7.99 -15.36
N ILE A 142 11.85 7.75 -14.24
CA ILE A 142 10.82 8.67 -13.71
C ILE A 142 11.43 10.02 -13.31
N THR A 143 12.57 10.00 -12.63
CA THR A 143 13.26 11.22 -12.20
C THR A 143 13.74 12.04 -13.39
N GLU A 144 14.42 11.39 -14.34
CA GLU A 144 14.88 12.04 -15.58
C GLU A 144 13.73 12.56 -16.45
N THR A 145 12.59 11.84 -16.48
CA THR A 145 11.39 12.30 -17.20
C THR A 145 10.80 13.54 -16.53
N TYR A 146 10.70 13.53 -15.19
CA TYR A 146 10.24 14.68 -14.43
C TYR A 146 11.10 15.91 -14.70
N ASP A 147 12.42 15.77 -14.62
CA ASP A 147 13.38 16.84 -14.89
C ASP A 147 13.20 17.42 -16.29
N ARG A 148 13.03 16.56 -17.30
CA ARG A 148 12.75 16.99 -18.67
C ARG A 148 11.45 17.77 -18.78
N THR A 149 10.35 17.28 -18.20
CA THR A 149 9.07 18.02 -18.22
C THR A 149 9.12 19.34 -17.46
N MET A 150 9.90 19.44 -16.38
CA MET A 150 10.06 20.68 -15.64
C MET A 150 10.91 21.66 -16.44
N ALA A 151 11.98 21.21 -17.10
CA ALA A 151 12.76 22.02 -18.02
C ALA A 151 11.89 22.54 -19.18
N ASP A 152 11.10 21.68 -19.83
CA ASP A 152 10.24 22.05 -20.97
C ASP A 152 9.11 23.02 -20.60
N ARG A 153 8.69 23.07 -19.32
CA ARG A 153 7.59 23.95 -18.86
C ARG A 153 8.04 25.30 -18.32
N TYR A 154 9.28 25.40 -17.87
CA TYR A 154 9.80 26.58 -17.16
C TYR A 154 11.02 27.21 -17.87
N VAL A 155 11.29 26.80 -19.11
CA VAL A 155 12.13 27.48 -20.12
C VAL A 155 11.21 28.11 -21.16
#